data_AF-A0A226DWJ9-F1
#
_entry.id   AF-A0A226DWJ9-F1
#
_cell.length_a   1.000
_cell.length_b   1.000
_cell.length_c   1.000
_cell.angle_alpha   90.00
_cell.angle_beta   90.00
_cell.angle_gamma   90.00
#
_symmetry.space_group_name_H-M   'P 1'
#
loop_
_entity.id
_entity.type
_entity.pdbx_description
1 polymer ?
#
loop_
_entity_poly.entity_id
_entity_poly.type
_entity_poly.pdbx_seq_one_letter_code
_entity_poly.pdbx_strand_id
1 'polypeptide(L)'
;MYHREAQKHLRRAVKIIDRSCFGMLNCFEWDAKTKRVIPLRTGPKWRNFRILCNIFIFLLGPVFVTRSFLITRSSPSNQGSLVAIVVTFAATLFVVALIPIAWNLRQLSGTKKYIYVFETTMRLERYFEDLCQNLELNATSLQAVKICTKLVNTFFLGLDYIGPFLNFERFGKLYSLFVLTISGIPSILGGLFLMATTGTGVLVSGYGIACLYVWTLRISPSGGAIEAGLPFETVVHMHNCLRHVTILHSELAQEIVTTCFHHAIMVLVSTGGLYSIITEVAEGSGMSVMLSLVCVVLTIIAFILEVFCIYFVAMSSQESKRFLRELRRNNLNRYKQKILKTLLPNYITLEFISSANTFKNGNEMEYFANYFTRVKDNTVNLLLANK
;
A
#
# COMPACT_ATOMS: atom_id res chain seq x y z
N MET A 1 18.23 -8.15 -5.67
CA MET A 1 18.28 -7.02 -6.60
C MET A 1 17.33 -5.93 -6.15
N TYR A 2 16.11 -6.28 -5.74
CA TYR A 2 15.07 -5.37 -5.29
C TYR A 2 15.24 -4.93 -3.82
N HIS A 3 15.87 -5.75 -2.98
CA HIS A 3 16.14 -5.42 -1.57
C HIS A 3 16.91 -4.10 -1.38
N ARG A 4 17.77 -3.70 -2.34
CA ARG A 4 18.54 -2.44 -2.27
C ARG A 4 17.64 -1.22 -2.44
N GLU A 5 16.74 -1.26 -3.42
CA GLU A 5 15.76 -0.18 -3.63
C GLU A 5 14.76 -0.14 -2.47
N ALA A 6 14.27 -1.30 -2.00
CA ALA A 6 13.39 -1.36 -0.85
C ALA A 6 14.04 -0.73 0.40
N GLN A 7 15.31 -1.04 0.68
CA GLN A 7 16.08 -0.44 1.78
C GLN A 7 16.27 1.08 1.61
N LYS A 8 16.49 1.55 0.37
CA LYS A 8 16.60 2.98 0.05
C LYS A 8 15.28 3.71 0.30
N HIS A 9 14.14 3.15 -0.12
CA HIS A 9 12.82 3.70 0.15
C HIS A 9 12.50 3.70 1.64
N LEU A 10 12.84 2.64 2.36
CA LEU A 10 12.63 2.60 3.81
C LEU A 10 13.47 3.65 4.53
N ARG A 11 14.76 3.79 4.18
CA ARG A 11 15.63 4.86 4.71
C ARG A 11 15.04 6.24 4.43
N ARG A 12 14.56 6.46 3.20
CA ARG A 12 13.94 7.73 2.80
C ARG A 12 12.70 8.01 3.64
N ALA A 13 11.80 7.03 3.79
CA ALA A 13 10.58 7.18 4.56
C ALA A 13 10.86 7.49 6.04
N VAL A 14 11.81 6.78 6.67
CA VAL A 14 12.22 7.08 8.06
C VAL A 14 12.76 8.51 8.20
N LYS A 15 13.56 8.98 7.23
CA LYS A 15 14.04 10.37 7.21
C LYS A 15 12.93 11.40 7.00
N ILE A 16 11.92 11.07 6.21
CA ILE A 16 10.77 11.95 6.01
C ILE A 16 9.95 12.04 7.30
N ILE A 17 9.67 10.91 7.97
CA ILE A 17 9.00 10.91 9.28
C ILE A 17 9.79 11.77 10.27
N ASP A 18 11.11 11.54 10.37
CA ASP A 18 12.00 12.29 11.26
C ASP A 18 11.94 13.80 10.97
N ARG A 19 12.06 14.22 9.70
CA ARG A 19 12.02 15.65 9.32
C ARG A 19 10.65 16.29 9.52
N SER A 20 9.57 15.61 9.12
CA SER A 20 8.19 16.09 9.27
C SER A 20 7.77 16.24 10.73
N CYS A 21 8.50 15.60 11.63
CA CYS A 21 8.26 15.67 13.06
C CYS A 21 9.37 16.41 13.84
N PHE A 22 10.24 17.15 13.15
CA PHE A 22 11.38 17.86 13.73
C PHE A 22 12.27 16.98 14.62
N GLY A 23 12.36 15.68 14.30
CA GLY A 23 13.08 14.66 15.05
C GLY A 23 12.47 14.32 16.41
N MET A 24 11.28 14.82 16.73
CA MET A 24 10.66 14.68 18.05
C MET A 24 9.61 13.57 18.14
N LEU A 25 9.06 13.08 17.02
CA LEU A 25 7.90 12.17 17.00
C LEU A 25 8.19 10.95 16.12
N ASN A 26 9.09 10.08 16.58
CA ASN A 26 9.50 8.90 15.80
C ASN A 26 9.26 7.60 16.56
N CYS A 27 8.90 6.56 15.80
CA CYS A 27 8.91 5.16 16.23
C CYS A 27 10.10 4.37 15.68
N PHE A 28 10.81 4.93 14.72
CA PHE A 28 11.94 4.32 14.02
C PHE A 28 13.15 5.26 14.00
N GLU A 29 14.34 4.68 14.03
CA GLU A 29 15.61 5.39 13.82
C GLU A 29 16.44 4.67 12.75
N TRP A 30 17.09 5.42 11.87
CA TRP A 30 18.02 4.86 10.90
C TRP A 30 19.42 4.80 11.50
N ASP A 31 19.93 3.60 11.71
CA ASP A 31 21.32 3.41 12.13
C ASP A 31 22.25 3.47 10.91
N ALA A 32 23.06 4.54 10.86
CA ALA A 32 24.04 4.76 9.80
C ALA A 32 25.14 3.69 9.75
N LYS A 33 25.49 3.08 10.89
CA LYS A 33 26.55 2.07 10.98
C LYS A 33 26.09 0.73 10.41
N THR A 34 24.96 0.22 10.90
CA THR A 34 24.42 -1.07 10.43
C THR A 34 23.65 -0.95 9.11
N LYS A 35 23.32 0.28 8.68
CA LYS A 35 22.41 0.56 7.57
C LYS A 35 21.04 -0.09 7.77
N ARG A 36 20.53 -0.11 9.00
CA ARG A 36 19.24 -0.75 9.36
C ARG A 36 18.33 0.23 10.06
N VAL A 37 17.04 -0.07 10.05
CA VAL A 37 16.04 0.65 10.85
C VAL A 37 15.92 -0.04 12.20
N ILE A 38 15.98 0.73 13.27
CA ILE A 38 15.84 0.27 14.65
C ILE A 38 14.53 0.79 15.23
N PRO A 39 13.69 -0.06 15.83
CA PRO A 39 12.50 0.40 16.55
C PRO A 39 12.91 1.08 17.86
N LEU A 40 12.41 2.29 18.08
CA LEU A 40 12.64 3.02 19.33
C LEU A 40 11.85 2.37 20.47
N ARG A 41 12.54 2.04 21.58
CA ARG A 41 11.94 1.34 22.73
C ARG A 41 11.52 2.29 23.84
N THR A 42 12.32 3.31 24.07
CA THR A 42 12.23 4.24 25.21
C THR A 42 12.66 5.64 24.78
N GLY A 43 12.52 6.61 25.67
CA GLY A 43 12.94 7.99 25.43
C GLY A 43 11.82 8.92 24.95
N PRO A 44 12.12 10.23 24.88
CA PRO A 44 11.12 11.26 24.59
C PRO A 44 10.50 11.12 23.20
N LYS A 45 11.31 10.75 22.18
CA LYS A 45 10.83 10.58 20.79
C LYS A 45 9.70 9.56 20.68
N TRP A 46 9.90 8.38 21.27
CA TRP A 46 8.90 7.30 21.29
C TRP A 46 7.66 7.69 22.10
N ARG A 47 7.84 8.32 23.27
CA ARG A 47 6.73 8.78 24.10
C ARG A 47 5.86 9.78 23.34
N ASN A 48 6.47 10.77 22.70
CA ASN A 48 5.76 11.79 21.95
C ASN A 48 5.06 11.20 20.72
N PHE A 49 5.68 10.25 20.02
CA PHE A 49 5.02 9.49 18.93
C PHE A 49 3.74 8.79 19.41
N ARG A 50 3.78 8.12 20.57
CA ARG A 50 2.58 7.46 21.14
C ARG A 50 1.48 8.46 21.50
N ILE A 51 1.84 9.62 22.06
CA ILE A 51 0.89 10.70 22.35
C ILE A 51 0.24 11.18 21.05
N LEU A 52 1.03 11.41 20.00
CA LEU A 52 0.52 11.81 18.69
C LEU A 52 -0.45 10.78 18.11
N CYS A 53 -0.10 9.48 18.12
CA CYS A 53 -1.01 8.43 17.68
C CYS A 53 -2.32 8.44 18.47
N ASN A 54 -2.28 8.66 19.79
CA ASN A 54 -3.49 8.76 20.60
C ASN A 54 -4.33 9.99 20.25
N ILE A 55 -3.72 11.14 19.96
CA ILE A 55 -4.43 12.33 19.47
C ILE A 55 -5.12 12.01 18.13
N PHE A 56 -4.43 11.37 17.19
CA PHE A 56 -5.04 10.97 15.92
C PHE A 56 -6.24 10.04 16.11
N ILE A 57 -6.09 9.02 16.95
CA ILE A 57 -7.09 7.96 17.11
C ILE A 57 -8.30 8.43 17.93
N PHE A 58 -8.06 9.14 19.04
CA PHE A 58 -9.13 9.47 20.00
C PHE A 58 -9.67 10.89 19.88
N LEU A 59 -8.97 11.79 19.18
CA LEU A 59 -9.44 13.16 18.96
C LEU A 59 -9.77 13.40 17.49
N LEU A 60 -8.79 13.26 16.60
CA LEU A 60 -8.98 13.62 15.19
C LEU A 60 -9.96 12.68 14.47
N GLY A 61 -9.81 11.36 14.63
CA GLY A 61 -10.73 10.38 14.06
C GLY A 61 -12.19 10.69 14.37
N PRO A 62 -12.59 10.79 15.66
CA PRO A 62 -13.95 11.17 16.03
C PRO A 62 -14.39 12.53 15.49
N VAL A 63 -13.54 13.56 15.52
CA VAL A 63 -13.88 14.89 14.98
C VAL A 63 -14.23 14.81 13.49
N PHE A 64 -13.43 14.09 12.69
CA PHE A 64 -13.69 13.91 11.27
C PHE A 64 -14.99 13.12 11.02
N VAL A 65 -15.20 12.02 11.74
CA VAL A 65 -16.43 11.22 11.65
C VAL A 65 -17.67 12.02 12.05
N THR A 66 -17.61 12.75 13.17
CA THR A 66 -18.69 13.63 13.62
C THR A 66 -18.95 14.73 12.61
N ARG A 67 -17.92 15.34 12.04
CA ARG A 67 -18.09 16.37 11.00
C ARG A 67 -18.76 15.80 9.75
N SER A 68 -18.33 14.64 9.27
CA SER A 68 -19.01 13.93 8.17
C SER A 68 -20.47 13.63 8.50
N PHE A 69 -20.76 13.15 9.71
CA PHE A 69 -22.14 12.91 10.15
C PHE A 69 -22.99 14.19 10.19
N LEU A 70 -22.46 15.29 10.73
CA LEU A 70 -23.17 16.57 10.76
C LEU A 70 -23.46 17.09 9.34
N ILE A 71 -22.52 16.92 8.41
CA ILE A 71 -22.75 17.26 6.99
C ILE A 71 -23.91 16.44 6.42
N THR A 72 -23.97 15.12 6.68
CA THR A 72 -25.10 14.29 6.23
C THR A 72 -26.46 14.68 6.83
N ARG A 73 -26.46 15.35 7.98
CA ARG A 73 -27.68 15.78 8.68
C ARG A 73 -28.08 17.23 8.42
N SER A 74 -27.21 18.01 7.77
CA SER A 74 -27.45 19.43 7.52
C SER A 74 -28.46 19.62 6.40
N SER A 75 -29.42 20.53 6.61
CA SER A 75 -30.37 20.97 5.58
C SER A 75 -29.61 21.45 4.33
N PRO A 76 -30.11 21.18 3.09
CA PRO A 76 -29.48 21.63 1.85
C PRO A 76 -29.14 23.13 1.83
N SER A 77 -29.98 23.96 2.46
CA SER A 77 -29.76 25.41 2.56
C SER A 77 -28.55 25.81 3.43
N ASN A 78 -28.08 24.93 4.31
CA ASN A 78 -26.94 25.13 5.20
C ASN A 78 -25.74 24.25 4.82
N GLN A 79 -25.83 23.49 3.73
CA GLN A 79 -24.69 22.69 3.27
C GLN A 79 -23.62 23.63 2.73
N GLY A 80 -22.38 23.43 3.21
CA GLY A 80 -21.22 24.14 2.65
C GLY A 80 -21.02 23.77 1.18
N SER A 81 -20.04 24.40 0.51
CA SER A 81 -19.75 24.07 -0.88
C SER A 81 -19.54 22.56 -1.06
N LEU A 82 -20.01 22.03 -2.20
CA LEU A 82 -19.95 20.61 -2.49
C LEU A 82 -18.54 20.02 -2.32
N VAL A 83 -17.54 20.76 -2.78
CA VAL A 83 -16.15 20.38 -2.63
C VAL A 83 -15.74 20.30 -1.14
N ALA A 84 -16.24 21.17 -0.26
CA ALA A 84 -15.95 21.07 1.18
C ALA A 84 -16.54 19.78 1.77
N ILE A 85 -17.71 19.34 1.29
CA ILE A 85 -18.31 18.06 1.64
C ILE A 85 -17.40 16.91 1.19
N VAL A 86 -17.03 16.88 -0.09
CA VAL A 86 -16.18 15.81 -0.65
C VAL A 86 -14.82 15.74 0.03
N VAL A 87 -14.15 16.88 0.22
CA VAL A 87 -12.86 16.96 0.92
C VAL A 87 -13.00 16.46 2.36
N THR A 88 -14.09 16.79 3.06
CA THR A 88 -14.30 16.31 4.43
C THR A 88 -14.47 14.78 4.48
N PHE A 89 -15.24 14.20 3.57
CA PHE A 89 -15.39 12.75 3.49
C PHE A 89 -14.09 12.04 3.11
N ALA A 90 -13.36 12.58 2.13
CA ALA A 90 -12.06 12.03 1.73
C ALA A 90 -11.04 12.08 2.87
N ALA A 91 -10.95 13.22 3.57
CA ALA A 91 -10.10 13.37 4.73
C ALA A 91 -10.51 12.42 5.87
N THR A 92 -11.81 12.26 6.11
CA THR A 92 -12.33 11.32 7.12
C THR A 92 -11.97 9.89 6.77
N LEU A 93 -12.17 9.46 5.52
CA LEU A 93 -11.78 8.13 5.05
C LEU A 93 -10.28 7.90 5.22
N PHE A 94 -9.46 8.88 4.84
CA PHE A 94 -8.01 8.80 5.00
C PHE A 94 -7.61 8.67 6.47
N VAL A 95 -8.15 9.52 7.36
CA VAL A 95 -7.87 9.45 8.81
C VAL A 95 -8.31 8.12 9.40
N VAL A 96 -9.51 7.63 9.06
CA VAL A 96 -10.01 6.33 9.54
C VAL A 96 -9.15 5.18 9.03
N ALA A 97 -8.73 5.22 7.76
CA ALA A 97 -7.81 4.25 7.17
C ALA A 97 -6.44 4.24 7.86
N LEU A 98 -6.06 5.29 8.60
CA LEU A 98 -4.77 5.36 9.29
C LEU A 98 -4.82 4.86 10.72
N ILE A 99 -6.01 4.81 11.33
CA ILE A 99 -6.19 4.36 12.71
C ILE A 99 -5.57 2.96 12.93
N PRO A 100 -5.77 1.94 12.06
CA PRO A 100 -5.15 0.64 12.25
C PRO A 100 -3.62 0.68 12.22
N ILE A 101 -3.03 1.45 11.29
CA ILE A 101 -1.58 1.60 11.16
C ILE A 101 -1.01 2.31 12.40
N ALA A 102 -1.61 3.45 12.78
CA ALA A 102 -1.20 4.20 13.96
C ALA A 102 -1.35 3.38 15.23
N TRP A 103 -2.42 2.59 15.34
CA TRP A 103 -2.66 1.69 16.47
C TRP A 103 -1.62 0.58 16.56
N ASN A 104 -1.23 -0.03 15.43
CA ASN A 104 -0.18 -1.04 15.41
C ASN A 104 1.18 -0.41 15.77
N LEU A 105 1.55 0.70 15.13
CA LEU A 105 2.84 1.35 15.32
C LEU A 105 3.00 2.02 16.69
N ARG A 106 1.93 2.42 17.38
CA ARG A 106 2.05 2.92 18.76
C ARG A 106 2.47 1.81 19.75
N GLN A 107 2.33 0.54 19.36
CA GLN A 107 2.73 -0.59 20.19
C GLN A 107 4.16 -0.99 19.86
N LEU A 108 4.92 -1.31 20.92
CA LEU A 108 6.31 -1.75 20.74
C LEU A 108 6.38 -3.11 20.01
N SER A 109 5.38 -3.98 20.20
CA SER A 109 5.24 -5.24 19.46
C SER A 109 5.04 -4.98 17.97
N GLY A 110 4.15 -4.04 17.61
CA GLY A 110 3.86 -3.69 16.22
C GLY A 110 5.09 -3.16 15.48
N THR A 111 5.79 -2.17 16.05
CA THR A 111 7.04 -1.64 15.44
C THR A 111 8.13 -2.71 15.29
N LYS A 112 8.30 -3.59 16.28
CA LYS A 112 9.24 -4.72 16.20
C LYS A 112 8.83 -5.71 15.11
N LYS A 113 7.55 -6.11 15.06
CA LYS A 113 7.03 -7.04 14.04
C LYS A 113 7.21 -6.46 12.65
N TYR A 114 6.92 -5.18 12.48
CA TYR A 114 7.08 -4.46 11.23
C TYR A 114 8.51 -4.50 10.68
N ILE A 115 9.50 -4.14 11.50
CA ILE A 115 10.92 -4.23 11.12
C ILE A 115 11.36 -5.67 10.92
N TYR A 116 10.89 -6.59 11.76
CA TYR A 116 11.19 -8.01 11.64
C TYR A 116 10.72 -8.59 10.30
N VAL A 117 9.48 -8.33 9.87
CA VAL A 117 8.94 -8.82 8.59
C VAL A 117 9.76 -8.25 7.43
N PHE A 118 10.07 -6.96 7.45
CA PHE A 118 10.88 -6.33 6.40
C PHE A 118 12.30 -6.90 6.33
N GLU A 119 13.02 -6.96 7.46
CA GLU A 119 14.37 -7.52 7.50
C GLU A 119 14.40 -8.99 7.12
N THR A 120 13.43 -9.78 7.57
CA THR A 120 13.33 -11.21 7.24
C THR A 120 13.15 -11.42 5.75
N THR A 121 12.27 -10.62 5.13
CA THR A 121 12.06 -10.65 3.67
C THR A 121 13.35 -10.27 2.93
N MET A 122 14.07 -9.24 3.39
CA MET A 122 15.36 -8.85 2.81
C MET A 122 16.45 -9.91 2.94
N ARG A 123 16.57 -10.53 4.13
CA ARG A 123 17.54 -11.61 4.36
C ARG A 123 17.24 -12.80 3.48
N LEU A 124 15.95 -13.12 3.30
CA LEU A 124 15.55 -14.20 2.40
C LEU A 124 15.85 -13.89 0.93
N GLU A 125 15.60 -12.66 0.47
CA GLU A 125 15.96 -12.28 -0.90
C GLU A 125 17.48 -12.42 -1.12
N ARG A 126 18.31 -11.98 -0.16
CA ARG A 126 19.78 -12.17 -0.25
C ARG A 126 20.16 -13.65 -0.26
N TYR A 127 19.54 -14.45 0.60
CA TYR A 127 19.78 -15.90 0.62
C TYR A 127 19.43 -16.54 -0.73
N PHE A 128 18.34 -16.13 -1.36
CA PHE A 128 17.99 -16.62 -2.70
C PHE A 128 18.95 -16.13 -3.79
N GLU A 129 19.44 -14.89 -3.71
CA GLU A 129 20.53 -14.41 -4.57
C GLU A 129 21.77 -15.29 -4.41
N ASP A 130 22.14 -15.62 -3.18
CA ASP A 130 23.29 -16.46 -2.85
C ASP A 130 23.14 -17.88 -3.41
N LEU A 131 21.96 -18.49 -3.26
CA LEU A 131 21.64 -19.78 -3.88
C LEU A 131 21.66 -19.75 -5.40
N CYS A 132 21.49 -18.58 -6.02
CA CYS A 132 21.44 -18.39 -7.46
C CYS A 132 22.69 -17.68 -8.03
N GLN A 133 23.78 -17.49 -7.27
CA GLN A 133 24.93 -16.65 -7.67
C GLN A 133 25.54 -16.97 -9.05
N ASN A 134 25.38 -18.22 -9.53
CA ASN A 134 25.87 -18.65 -10.85
C ASN A 134 24.80 -18.70 -11.94
N LEU A 135 23.58 -18.24 -11.64
CA LEU A 135 22.42 -18.35 -12.52
C LEU A 135 21.80 -16.98 -12.71
N GLU A 136 21.91 -16.45 -13.93
CA GLU A 136 21.25 -15.21 -14.29
C GLU A 136 19.74 -15.30 -14.05
N LEU A 137 19.14 -14.21 -13.58
CA LEU A 137 17.69 -14.11 -13.53
C LEU A 137 17.15 -14.27 -14.96
N ASN A 138 16.13 -15.11 -15.13
CA ASN A 138 15.46 -15.20 -16.42
C ASN A 138 14.89 -13.82 -16.82
N ALA A 139 14.78 -13.56 -18.13
CA ALA A 139 14.36 -12.26 -18.67
C ALA A 139 13.03 -11.78 -18.07
N THR A 140 12.09 -12.71 -17.82
CA THR A 140 10.79 -12.44 -17.19
C THR A 140 10.93 -11.94 -15.75
N SER A 141 11.78 -12.56 -14.93
CA SER A 141 12.04 -12.14 -13.55
C SER A 141 12.73 -10.78 -13.50
N LEU A 142 13.68 -10.53 -14.42
CA LEU A 142 14.33 -9.24 -14.56
C LEU A 142 13.33 -8.14 -14.95
N GLN A 143 12.43 -8.43 -15.89
CA GLN A 143 11.35 -7.53 -16.27
C GLN A 143 10.40 -7.26 -15.10
N ALA A 144 10.02 -8.30 -14.34
CA ALA A 144 9.19 -8.18 -13.14
C ALA A 144 9.81 -7.23 -12.11
N VAL A 145 11.12 -7.36 -11.84
CA VAL A 145 11.83 -6.44 -10.92
C VAL A 145 11.83 -5.00 -11.44
N LYS A 146 12.05 -4.78 -12.74
CA LYS A 146 11.98 -3.44 -13.34
C LYS A 146 10.60 -2.82 -13.18
N ILE A 147 9.53 -3.58 -13.43
CA ILE A 147 8.15 -3.10 -13.29
C ILE A 147 7.86 -2.78 -11.82
N CYS A 148 8.16 -3.69 -10.89
CA CYS A 148 7.93 -3.45 -9.45
C CYS A 148 8.67 -2.20 -8.97
N THR A 149 9.94 -2.06 -9.36
CA THR A 149 10.78 -0.90 -9.02
C THR A 149 10.21 0.39 -9.59
N LYS A 150 9.75 0.38 -10.85
CA LYS A 150 9.12 1.55 -11.47
C LYS A 150 7.85 1.95 -10.73
N LEU A 151 6.98 1.01 -10.41
CA LEU A 151 5.71 1.27 -9.71
C LEU A 151 5.94 1.85 -8.31
N VAL A 152 6.86 1.26 -7.53
CA VAL A 152 7.19 1.78 -6.19
C VAL A 152 7.83 3.17 -6.27
N ASN A 153 8.71 3.41 -7.24
CA ASN A 153 9.26 4.75 -7.45
C ASN A 153 8.19 5.77 -7.82
N THR A 154 7.29 5.44 -8.74
CA THR A 154 6.16 6.31 -9.12
C THR A 154 5.26 6.61 -7.92
N PHE A 155 4.97 5.59 -7.10
CA PHE A 155 4.16 5.76 -5.90
C PHE A 155 4.81 6.72 -4.90
N PHE A 156 6.09 6.51 -4.55
CA PHE A 156 6.81 7.39 -3.63
C PHE A 156 7.04 8.79 -4.21
N LEU A 157 7.18 8.92 -5.52
CA LEU A 157 7.21 10.22 -6.18
C LEU A 157 5.88 10.95 -5.98
N GLY A 158 4.76 10.27 -6.21
CA GLY A 158 3.43 10.83 -5.97
C GLY A 158 3.22 11.24 -4.52
N LEU A 159 3.51 10.35 -3.57
CA LEU A 159 3.33 10.63 -2.14
C LEU A 159 4.16 11.83 -1.68
N ASP A 160 5.46 11.83 -1.99
CA ASP A 160 6.39 12.78 -1.39
C ASP A 160 6.33 14.16 -2.03
N TYR A 161 6.05 14.23 -3.33
CA TYR A 161 6.07 15.49 -4.06
C TYR A 161 4.69 16.08 -4.27
N ILE A 162 3.62 15.27 -4.41
CA ILE A 162 2.28 15.81 -4.71
C ILE A 162 1.50 16.07 -3.42
N GLY A 163 1.63 15.18 -2.43
CA GLY A 163 0.94 15.28 -1.15
C GLY A 163 1.05 16.66 -0.45
N PRO A 164 2.25 17.28 -0.35
CA PRO A 164 2.40 18.57 0.31
C PRO A 164 1.62 19.72 -0.36
N PHE A 165 1.43 19.68 -1.69
CA PHE A 165 0.75 20.76 -2.42
C PHE A 165 -0.77 20.75 -2.25
N LEU A 166 -1.35 19.64 -1.77
CA LEU A 166 -2.81 19.51 -1.60
C LEU A 166 -3.38 20.41 -0.48
N ASN A 167 -2.54 20.95 0.40
CA ASN A 167 -2.98 21.66 1.61
C ASN A 167 -3.05 23.19 1.46
N PHE A 168 -2.54 23.79 0.39
CA PHE A 168 -2.24 25.23 0.40
C PHE A 168 -3.29 26.15 -0.22
N GLU A 169 -4.21 25.66 -1.05
CA GLU A 169 -4.82 26.58 -2.04
C GLU A 169 -6.21 27.12 -1.71
N ARG A 170 -6.87 26.66 -0.64
CA ARG A 170 -8.32 26.93 -0.48
C ARG A 170 -8.73 28.09 0.42
N PHE A 171 -7.80 28.88 0.96
CA PHE A 171 -8.13 29.99 1.84
C PHE A 171 -7.61 31.33 1.29
N GLY A 172 -8.55 32.27 1.05
CA GLY A 172 -8.32 33.55 0.39
C GLY A 172 -7.41 34.55 1.14
N LYS A 173 -7.19 35.71 0.50
CA LYS A 173 -6.11 36.66 0.81
C LYS A 173 -6.17 37.28 2.23
N LEU A 174 -5.03 37.13 2.91
CA LEU A 174 -4.42 37.95 3.97
C LEU A 174 -4.95 37.85 5.42
N TYR A 175 -6.25 37.87 5.71
CA TYR A 175 -6.70 37.70 7.11
C TYR A 175 -6.58 36.25 7.61
N SER A 176 -6.40 35.33 6.66
CA SER A 176 -6.20 33.90 6.87
C SER A 176 -4.75 33.54 7.20
N LEU A 177 -3.73 34.38 6.96
CA LEU A 177 -2.33 33.92 7.05
C LEU A 177 -1.97 33.40 8.45
N PHE A 178 -2.37 34.07 9.53
CA PHE A 178 -2.07 33.61 10.90
C PHE A 178 -2.82 32.32 11.25
N VAL A 179 -4.13 32.25 10.95
CA VAL A 179 -4.95 31.05 11.18
C VAL A 179 -4.49 29.90 10.30
N LEU A 180 -4.12 30.16 9.04
CA LEU A 180 -3.59 29.21 8.08
C LEU A 180 -2.17 28.77 8.44
N THR A 181 -1.37 29.63 9.07
CA THR A 181 -0.04 29.26 9.56
C THR A 181 -0.18 28.39 10.81
N ILE A 182 -1.02 28.79 11.77
CA ILE A 182 -1.23 28.06 13.03
C ILE A 182 -1.98 26.75 12.84
N SER A 183 -2.97 26.69 11.94
CA SER A 183 -3.70 25.46 11.66
C SER A 183 -3.09 24.67 10.51
N GLY A 184 -2.56 25.35 9.50
CA GLY A 184 -2.00 24.73 8.30
C GLY A 184 -0.64 24.10 8.55
N ILE A 185 0.27 24.72 9.33
CA ILE A 185 1.57 24.07 9.63
C ILE A 185 1.34 22.73 10.36
N PRO A 186 0.58 22.65 11.47
CA PRO A 186 0.28 21.36 12.10
C PRO A 186 -0.47 20.40 11.17
N SER A 187 -1.38 20.89 10.33
CA SER A 187 -2.11 20.04 9.37
C SER A 187 -1.18 19.48 8.28
N ILE A 188 -0.21 20.26 7.80
CA ILE A 188 0.79 19.83 6.83
C ILE A 188 1.74 18.84 7.48
N LEU A 189 2.28 19.15 8.66
CA LEU A 189 3.21 18.24 9.36
C LEU A 189 2.52 16.93 9.74
N GLY A 190 1.28 17.02 10.25
CA GLY A 190 0.42 15.88 10.51
C GLY A 190 0.15 15.08 9.24
N GLY A 191 -0.23 15.74 8.14
CA GLY A 191 -0.45 15.12 6.83
C GLY A 191 0.80 14.42 6.31
N LEU A 192 1.97 15.04 6.37
CA LEU A 192 3.25 14.45 5.94
C LEU A 192 3.65 13.26 6.81
N PHE A 193 3.45 13.36 8.12
CA PHE A 193 3.65 12.26 9.04
C PHE A 193 2.75 11.07 8.71
N LEU A 194 1.46 11.33 8.48
CA LEU A 194 0.50 10.31 8.10
C LEU A 194 0.87 9.68 6.75
N MET A 195 1.16 10.49 5.73
CA MET A 195 1.55 10.03 4.40
C MET A 195 2.82 9.19 4.44
N ALA A 196 3.83 9.60 5.20
CA ALA A 196 5.07 8.84 5.35
C ALA A 196 4.82 7.52 6.10
N THR A 197 3.97 7.53 7.11
CA THR A 197 3.55 6.32 7.84
C THR A 197 2.81 5.34 6.94
N THR A 198 1.84 5.81 6.14
CA THR A 198 1.15 5.00 5.11
C THR A 198 2.14 4.48 4.08
N GLY A 199 3.03 5.36 3.61
CA GLY A 199 4.04 5.04 2.60
C GLY A 199 4.96 3.93 3.07
N THR A 200 5.37 3.94 4.35
CA THR A 200 6.07 2.79 4.93
C THR A 200 5.19 1.55 4.84
N GLY A 201 3.95 1.57 5.37
CA GLY A 201 3.03 0.43 5.35
C GLY A 201 2.91 -0.22 3.96
N VAL A 202 2.65 0.60 2.95
CA VAL A 202 2.58 0.19 1.54
C VAL A 202 3.91 -0.38 1.05
N LEU A 203 5.06 0.21 1.41
CA LEU A 203 6.36 -0.31 1.04
C LEU A 203 6.63 -1.70 1.59
N VAL A 204 6.33 -1.97 2.87
CA VAL A 204 6.58 -3.31 3.44
C VAL A 204 5.66 -4.34 2.81
N SER A 205 4.36 -4.07 2.73
CA SER A 205 3.41 -4.98 2.08
C SER A 205 3.75 -5.20 0.60
N GLY A 206 4.03 -4.13 -0.13
CA GLY A 206 4.41 -4.18 -1.54
C GLY A 206 5.75 -4.86 -1.77
N TYR A 207 6.71 -4.72 -0.85
CA TYR A 207 7.98 -5.45 -0.89
C TYR A 207 7.77 -6.96 -0.75
N GLY A 208 6.90 -7.39 0.17
CA GLY A 208 6.52 -8.80 0.32
C GLY A 208 5.90 -9.38 -0.96
N ILE A 209 4.91 -8.68 -1.53
CA ILE A 209 4.24 -9.08 -2.77
C ILE A 209 5.23 -9.22 -3.92
N ALA A 210 6.07 -8.19 -4.14
CA ALA A 210 7.05 -8.22 -5.22
C ALA A 210 8.13 -9.29 -5.00
N CYS A 211 8.59 -9.50 -3.76
CA CYS A 211 9.50 -10.60 -3.42
C CYS A 211 8.88 -11.96 -3.76
N LEU A 212 7.63 -12.20 -3.37
CA LEU A 212 6.93 -13.44 -3.70
C LEU A 212 6.81 -13.64 -5.22
N TYR A 213 6.38 -12.62 -5.94
CA TYR A 213 6.19 -12.69 -7.39
C TYR A 213 7.50 -13.00 -8.13
N VAL A 214 8.54 -12.19 -7.89
CA VAL A 214 9.83 -12.30 -8.59
C VAL A 214 10.49 -13.65 -8.34
N TRP A 215 10.51 -14.11 -7.08
CA TRP A 215 11.15 -15.37 -6.76
C TRP A 215 10.33 -16.59 -7.16
N THR A 216 9.00 -16.47 -7.18
CA THR A 216 8.14 -17.51 -7.74
C THR A 216 8.38 -17.66 -9.24
N LEU A 217 8.45 -16.55 -9.99
CA LEU A 217 8.83 -16.56 -11.41
C LEU A 217 10.21 -17.17 -11.65
N ARG A 218 11.15 -16.92 -10.74
CA ARG A 218 12.52 -17.44 -10.86
C ARG A 218 12.57 -18.96 -10.70
N ILE A 219 11.81 -19.53 -9.77
CA ILE A 219 11.76 -20.98 -9.55
C ILE A 219 10.77 -21.70 -10.49
N SER A 220 9.84 -20.96 -11.11
CA SER A 220 8.90 -21.47 -12.10
C SER A 220 9.67 -21.93 -13.36
N PRO A 221 9.48 -23.18 -13.82
CA PRO A 221 10.13 -23.65 -15.03
C PRO A 221 9.53 -22.94 -16.26
N SER A 222 10.36 -22.17 -16.96
CA SER A 222 10.03 -21.59 -18.26
C SER A 222 10.39 -22.63 -19.35
N GLY A 223 9.42 -23.08 -20.15
CA GLY A 223 9.72 -23.89 -21.35
C GLY A 223 9.73 -25.41 -21.18
N GLY A 224 9.15 -25.97 -20.11
CA GLY A 224 8.86 -27.41 -20.01
C GLY A 224 10.02 -28.30 -19.54
N ALA A 225 11.27 -27.81 -19.54
CA ALA A 225 12.39 -28.45 -18.86
C ALA A 225 12.74 -27.69 -17.57
N ILE A 226 13.35 -28.39 -16.60
CA ILE A 226 13.91 -27.81 -15.38
C ILE A 226 15.19 -27.03 -15.78
N GLU A 227 15.05 -26.01 -16.62
CA GLU A 227 16.13 -25.12 -17.06
C GLU A 227 16.57 -24.15 -15.97
N ALA A 228 15.91 -24.16 -14.81
CA ALA A 228 16.31 -23.34 -13.67
C ALA A 228 17.73 -23.67 -13.17
N GLY A 229 18.31 -24.81 -13.58
CA GLY A 229 19.64 -25.26 -13.17
C GLY A 229 19.74 -25.63 -11.69
N LEU A 230 18.63 -25.56 -10.96
CA LEU A 230 18.57 -25.78 -9.52
C LEU A 230 18.14 -27.21 -9.20
N PRO A 231 18.79 -27.88 -8.23
CA PRO A 231 18.33 -29.15 -7.70
C PRO A 231 16.89 -29.06 -7.16
N PHE A 232 16.16 -30.18 -7.26
CA PHE A 232 14.77 -30.27 -6.78
C PHE A 232 14.64 -29.85 -5.32
N GLU A 233 15.59 -30.28 -4.49
CA GLU A 233 15.65 -30.01 -3.06
C GLU A 233 15.78 -28.50 -2.79
N THR A 234 16.65 -27.82 -3.54
CA THR A 234 16.82 -26.36 -3.48
C THR A 234 15.55 -25.62 -3.88
N VAL A 235 14.91 -26.05 -4.97
CA VAL A 235 13.67 -25.46 -5.48
C VAL A 235 12.51 -25.60 -4.48
N VAL A 236 12.34 -26.80 -3.90
CA VAL A 236 11.34 -27.04 -2.85
C VAL A 236 11.64 -26.23 -1.60
N HIS A 237 12.91 -26.13 -1.23
CA HIS A 237 13.35 -25.30 -0.09
C HIS A 237 13.02 -23.82 -0.31
N MET A 238 13.35 -23.26 -1.48
CA MET A 238 13.01 -21.88 -1.84
C MET A 238 11.49 -21.66 -1.82
N HIS A 239 10.69 -22.59 -2.35
CA HIS A 239 9.22 -22.51 -2.29
C HIS A 239 8.69 -22.48 -0.85
N ASN A 240 9.25 -23.31 0.03
CA ASN A 240 8.88 -23.32 1.45
C ASN A 240 9.29 -22.01 2.15
N CYS A 241 10.46 -21.47 1.84
CA CYS A 241 10.88 -20.16 2.35
C CYS A 241 9.93 -19.04 1.89
N LEU A 242 9.50 -19.05 0.63
CA LEU A 242 8.48 -18.12 0.12
C LEU A 242 7.16 -18.26 0.87
N ARG A 243 6.76 -19.49 1.23
CA ARG A 243 5.57 -19.73 2.06
C ARG A 243 5.67 -19.02 3.42
N HIS A 244 6.85 -19.00 4.04
CA HIS A 244 7.04 -18.27 5.30
C HIS A 244 6.87 -16.76 5.10
N VAL A 245 7.37 -16.19 4.00
CA VAL A 245 7.13 -14.78 3.66
C VAL A 245 5.65 -14.52 3.46
N THR A 246 4.94 -15.41 2.77
CA THR A 246 3.49 -15.30 2.59
C THR A 246 2.76 -15.24 3.92
N ILE A 247 3.08 -16.13 4.87
CA ILE A 247 2.46 -16.15 6.21
C ILE A 247 2.78 -14.85 6.96
N LEU A 248 4.05 -14.44 7.00
CA LEU A 248 4.49 -13.23 7.70
C LEU A 248 3.79 -11.97 7.18
N HIS A 249 3.69 -11.81 5.85
CA HIS A 249 3.02 -10.66 5.25
C HIS A 249 1.50 -10.74 5.39
N SER A 250 0.90 -11.93 5.38
CA SER A 250 -0.54 -12.09 5.64
C SER A 250 -0.89 -11.72 7.07
N GLU A 251 -0.10 -12.15 8.06
CA GLU A 251 -0.29 -11.73 9.45
C GLU A 251 -0.08 -10.23 9.63
N LEU A 252 0.90 -9.62 8.95
CA LEU A 252 1.11 -8.18 8.99
C LEU A 252 -0.07 -7.42 8.36
N ALA A 253 -0.59 -7.91 7.23
CA ALA A 253 -1.75 -7.32 6.57
C ALA A 253 -3.02 -7.38 7.43
N GLN A 254 -3.23 -8.48 8.18
CA GLN A 254 -4.37 -8.58 9.10
C GLN A 254 -4.28 -7.59 10.26
N GLU A 255 -3.08 -7.30 10.76
CA GLU A 255 -2.88 -6.27 11.77
C GLU A 255 -3.01 -4.85 11.19
N ILE A 256 -2.59 -4.67 9.94
CA ILE A 256 -2.78 -3.44 9.17
C ILE A 256 -4.06 -3.58 8.36
N VAL A 257 -5.19 -3.62 9.06
CA VAL A 257 -6.54 -3.83 8.50
C VAL A 257 -6.83 -2.96 7.26
N THR A 258 -6.23 -1.78 7.17
CA THR A 258 -6.22 -0.90 5.98
C THR A 258 -5.74 -1.60 4.70
N THR A 259 -4.70 -2.42 4.78
CA THR A 259 -4.24 -3.26 3.68
C THR A 259 -5.33 -4.24 3.26
N CYS A 260 -6.14 -4.74 4.19
CA CYS A 260 -7.28 -5.59 3.85
C CYS A 260 -8.48 -4.85 3.24
N PHE A 261 -8.60 -3.55 3.53
CA PHE A 261 -9.64 -2.67 2.96
C PHE A 261 -9.14 -1.87 1.75
N HIS A 262 -7.98 -2.19 1.18
CA HIS A 262 -7.40 -1.43 0.08
C HIS A 262 -8.39 -1.24 -1.07
N HIS A 263 -9.06 -2.29 -1.53
CA HIS A 263 -10.06 -2.21 -2.60
C HIS A 263 -11.16 -1.19 -2.31
N ALA A 264 -11.79 -1.28 -1.13
CA ALA A 264 -12.86 -0.38 -0.73
C ALA A 264 -12.37 1.08 -0.67
N ILE A 265 -11.17 1.29 -0.15
CA ILE A 265 -10.54 2.62 -0.07
C ILE A 265 -10.25 3.16 -1.47
N MET A 266 -9.68 2.35 -2.38
CA MET A 266 -9.37 2.79 -3.74
C MET A 266 -10.63 3.14 -4.53
N VAL A 267 -11.68 2.31 -4.45
CA VAL A 267 -12.98 2.61 -5.06
C VAL A 267 -13.55 3.91 -4.54
N LEU A 268 -13.54 4.14 -3.22
CA LEU A 268 -14.05 5.39 -2.64
C LEU A 268 -13.24 6.61 -3.07
N VAL A 269 -11.91 6.53 -3.08
CA VAL A 269 -11.02 7.62 -3.51
C VAL A 269 -11.25 7.95 -4.98
N SER A 270 -11.29 6.95 -5.86
CA SER A 270 -11.56 7.16 -7.29
C SER A 270 -12.97 7.68 -7.54
N THR A 271 -13.98 7.19 -6.81
CA THR A 271 -15.36 7.68 -6.90
C THR A 271 -15.43 9.17 -6.54
N GLY A 272 -14.82 9.56 -5.42
CA GLY A 272 -14.81 10.95 -4.96
C GLY A 272 -14.00 11.87 -5.89
N GLY A 273 -12.89 11.38 -6.43
CA GLY A 273 -12.10 12.08 -7.43
C GLY A 273 -12.89 12.34 -8.72
N LEU A 274 -13.49 11.29 -9.29
CA LEU A 274 -14.27 11.41 -10.52
C LEU A 274 -15.52 12.28 -10.33
N TYR A 275 -16.22 12.12 -9.21
CA TYR A 275 -17.36 12.95 -8.85
C TYR A 275 -16.99 14.43 -8.84
N SER A 276 -15.90 14.78 -8.14
CA SER A 276 -15.43 16.17 -8.03
C SER A 276 -15.08 16.78 -9.40
N ILE A 277 -14.45 16.00 -10.28
CA ILE A 277 -14.13 16.45 -11.65
C ILE A 277 -15.40 16.75 -12.42
N ILE A 278 -16.39 15.85 -12.39
CA ILE A 278 -17.64 16.02 -13.15
C ILE A 278 -18.43 17.23 -12.62
N THR A 279 -18.50 17.41 -11.31
CA THR A 279 -19.23 18.53 -10.70
C THR A 279 -18.57 19.86 -11.03
N GLU A 280 -17.23 19.93 -10.96
CA GLU A 280 -16.49 21.14 -11.29
C GLU A 280 -16.65 21.53 -12.78
N VAL A 281 -16.67 20.53 -13.67
CA VAL A 281 -16.91 20.75 -15.10
C VAL A 281 -18.35 21.18 -15.37
N ALA A 282 -19.32 20.63 -14.64
CA ALA A 282 -20.75 20.93 -14.83
C ALA A 282 -21.16 22.32 -14.34
N GLU A 283 -20.52 22.83 -13.27
CA GLU A 283 -20.85 24.15 -12.70
C GLU A 283 -20.53 25.32 -13.64
N GLY A 284 -19.64 25.14 -14.63
CA GLY A 284 -19.34 26.10 -15.72
C GLY A 284 -18.74 27.44 -15.28
N SER A 285 -18.75 27.77 -13.99
CA SER A 285 -18.32 29.03 -13.40
C SER A 285 -16.89 28.95 -12.88
N GLY A 286 -15.93 28.88 -13.81
CA GLY A 286 -14.50 28.96 -13.48
C GLY A 286 -13.97 27.69 -12.80
N MET A 287 -13.82 26.62 -13.58
CA MET A 287 -13.22 25.35 -13.14
C MET A 287 -11.87 25.56 -12.44
N SER A 288 -11.77 25.09 -11.20
CA SER A 288 -10.50 25.00 -10.47
C SER A 288 -9.61 23.94 -11.12
N VAL A 289 -8.71 24.40 -12.01
CA VAL A 289 -7.74 23.54 -12.71
C VAL A 289 -6.93 22.68 -11.74
N MET A 290 -6.54 23.25 -10.59
CA MET A 290 -5.74 22.54 -9.60
C MET A 290 -6.54 21.45 -8.88
N LEU A 291 -7.79 21.71 -8.48
CA LEU A 291 -8.65 20.67 -7.88
C LEU A 291 -8.83 19.51 -8.84
N SER A 292 -9.17 19.80 -10.10
CA SER A 292 -9.29 18.78 -11.15
C SER A 292 -8.00 17.98 -11.33
N LEU A 293 -6.84 18.65 -11.36
CA LEU A 293 -5.54 17.98 -11.45
C LEU A 293 -5.28 17.04 -10.26
N VAL A 294 -5.56 17.50 -9.04
CA VAL A 294 -5.43 16.71 -7.81
C VAL A 294 -6.33 15.47 -7.85
N CYS A 295 -7.59 15.64 -8.23
CA CYS A 295 -8.55 14.54 -8.34
C CYS A 295 -8.11 13.52 -9.39
N VAL A 296 -7.58 13.97 -10.54
CA VAL A 296 -7.01 13.09 -11.57
C VAL A 296 -5.82 12.32 -11.01
N VAL A 297 -4.87 13.00 -10.35
CA VAL A 297 -3.69 12.35 -9.78
C VAL A 297 -4.07 11.32 -8.72
N LEU A 298 -4.97 11.66 -7.79
CA LEU A 298 -5.43 10.74 -6.75
C LEU A 298 -6.12 9.51 -7.36
N THR A 299 -6.93 9.71 -8.40
CA THR A 299 -7.59 8.61 -9.11
C THR A 299 -6.56 7.70 -9.80
N ILE A 300 -5.54 8.28 -10.44
CA ILE A 300 -4.44 7.52 -11.05
C ILE A 300 -3.64 6.75 -10.00
N ILE A 301 -3.29 7.37 -8.87
CA ILE A 301 -2.57 6.69 -7.78
C ILE A 301 -3.40 5.55 -7.21
N ALA A 302 -4.70 5.77 -6.97
CA ALA A 302 -5.60 4.74 -6.46
C ALA A 302 -5.69 3.56 -7.44
N PHE A 303 -5.83 3.82 -8.73
CA PHE A 303 -5.80 2.80 -9.77
C PHE A 303 -4.47 2.05 -9.82
N ILE A 304 -3.32 2.75 -9.75
CA ILE A 304 -2.00 2.11 -9.76
C ILE A 304 -1.82 1.20 -8.53
N LEU A 305 -2.21 1.65 -7.34
CA LEU A 305 -2.15 0.85 -6.11
C LEU A 305 -3.04 -0.38 -6.19
N GLU A 306 -4.25 -0.21 -6.70
CA GLU A 306 -5.20 -1.28 -6.90
C GLU A 306 -4.64 -2.33 -7.86
N VAL A 307 -4.21 -1.90 -9.06
CA VAL A 307 -3.56 -2.75 -10.04
C VAL A 307 -2.36 -3.43 -9.41
N PHE A 308 -1.49 -2.72 -8.70
CA PHE A 308 -0.31 -3.31 -8.08
C PHE A 308 -0.68 -4.41 -7.07
N CYS A 309 -1.51 -4.10 -6.07
CA CYS A 309 -1.87 -5.06 -5.02
C CYS A 309 -2.48 -6.33 -5.62
N ILE A 310 -3.32 -6.14 -6.62
CA ILE A 310 -4.15 -7.21 -7.16
C ILE A 310 -3.42 -8.03 -8.21
N TYR A 311 -2.88 -7.36 -9.21
CA TYR A 311 -2.18 -8.01 -10.31
C TYR A 311 -1.01 -8.83 -9.78
N PHE A 312 -0.17 -8.26 -8.91
CA PHE A 312 1.01 -9.00 -8.44
C PHE A 312 0.67 -10.13 -7.47
N VAL A 313 -0.38 -10.00 -6.65
CA VAL A 313 -0.84 -11.13 -5.82
C VAL A 313 -1.45 -12.23 -6.66
N ALA A 314 -2.28 -11.88 -7.66
CA ALA A 314 -2.87 -12.82 -8.60
C ALA A 314 -1.79 -13.57 -9.40
N MET A 315 -0.86 -12.82 -9.99
CA MET A 315 0.26 -13.35 -10.75
C MET A 315 1.19 -14.22 -9.89
N SER A 316 1.51 -13.80 -8.66
CA SER A 316 2.29 -14.64 -7.73
C SER A 316 1.58 -15.96 -7.42
N SER A 317 0.25 -15.92 -7.22
CA SER A 317 -0.56 -17.12 -6.96
C SER A 317 -0.62 -18.03 -8.18
N GLN A 318 -0.86 -17.47 -9.37
CA GLN A 318 -0.90 -18.19 -10.63
C GLN A 318 0.43 -18.85 -10.95
N GLU A 319 1.53 -18.12 -10.83
CA GLU A 319 2.87 -18.66 -11.05
C GLU A 319 3.23 -19.72 -10.01
N SER A 320 2.79 -19.58 -8.76
CA SER A 320 2.98 -20.62 -7.75
C SER A 320 2.20 -21.90 -8.07
N LYS A 321 0.95 -21.77 -8.55
CA LYS A 321 0.15 -22.92 -9.03
C LYS A 321 0.79 -23.57 -10.26
N ARG A 322 1.27 -22.76 -11.21
CA ARG A 322 1.95 -23.22 -12.43
C ARG A 322 3.22 -23.99 -12.08
N PHE A 323 4.07 -23.41 -11.23
CA PHE A 323 5.26 -24.04 -10.70
C PHE A 323 4.98 -25.44 -10.11
N LEU A 324 4.00 -25.56 -9.21
CA LEU A 324 3.64 -26.85 -8.62
C LEU A 324 3.09 -27.84 -9.66
N ARG A 325 2.32 -27.37 -10.64
CA ARG A 325 1.78 -28.21 -11.72
C ARG A 325 2.90 -28.77 -12.59
N GLU A 326 3.81 -27.92 -13.04
CA GLU A 326 4.95 -28.31 -13.88
C GLU A 326 5.91 -29.24 -13.12
N LEU A 327 6.21 -28.94 -11.85
CA LEU A 327 7.02 -29.85 -11.03
C LEU A 327 6.37 -31.22 -10.87
N ARG A 328 5.04 -31.30 -10.71
CA ARG A 328 4.33 -32.59 -10.62
C ARG A 328 4.35 -33.35 -11.94
N ARG A 329 4.26 -32.65 -13.07
CA ARG A 329 4.28 -33.25 -14.42
C ARG A 329 5.66 -33.83 -14.75
N ASN A 330 6.72 -33.10 -14.39
CA ASN A 330 8.09 -33.47 -14.79
C ASN A 330 8.79 -34.45 -13.83
N ASN A 331 8.27 -34.66 -12.62
CA ASN A 331 8.89 -35.58 -11.65
C ASN A 331 8.18 -36.94 -11.62
N LEU A 332 8.83 -37.96 -12.19
CA LEU A 332 8.38 -39.35 -12.18
C LEU A 332 8.68 -40.09 -10.86
N ASN A 333 9.54 -39.53 -10.00
CA ASN A 333 9.91 -40.17 -8.73
C ASN A 333 8.74 -40.10 -7.72
N ARG A 334 8.27 -41.27 -7.25
CA ARG A 334 7.17 -41.40 -6.29
C ARG A 334 7.38 -40.62 -4.98
N TYR A 335 8.62 -40.55 -4.48
CA TYR A 335 8.95 -39.79 -3.27
C TYR A 335 8.80 -38.28 -3.51
N LYS A 336 9.36 -37.76 -4.61
CA LYS A 336 9.23 -36.35 -4.99
C LYS A 336 7.76 -35.96 -5.20
N GLN A 337 6.96 -36.83 -5.81
CA GLN A 337 5.52 -36.61 -5.95
C GLN A 337 4.79 -36.53 -4.61
N LYS A 338 5.15 -37.36 -3.62
CA LYS A 338 4.56 -37.26 -2.27
C LYS A 338 4.86 -35.91 -1.64
N ILE A 339 6.10 -35.41 -1.75
CA ILE A 339 6.47 -34.07 -1.27
C ILE A 339 5.65 -32.99 -2.00
N LEU A 340 5.57 -33.03 -3.33
CA LEU A 340 4.84 -32.03 -4.11
C LEU A 340 3.33 -32.02 -3.85
N LYS A 341 2.74 -33.12 -3.35
CA LYS A 341 1.33 -33.18 -2.94
C LYS A 341 1.07 -32.46 -1.61
N THR A 342 2.06 -32.33 -0.73
CA THR A 342 1.92 -31.59 0.53
C THR A 342 2.17 -30.10 0.38
N LEU A 343 2.81 -29.68 -0.72
CA LEU A 343 2.99 -28.27 -1.05
C LEU A 343 1.70 -27.61 -1.52
N LEU A 344 1.42 -26.46 -0.93
CA LEU A 344 0.33 -25.55 -1.34
C LEU A 344 0.92 -24.38 -2.14
N PRO A 345 0.13 -23.77 -3.05
CA PRO A 345 0.52 -22.52 -3.69
C PRO A 345 0.73 -21.41 -2.65
N ASN A 346 1.72 -20.56 -2.90
CA ASN A 346 1.97 -19.37 -2.12
C ASN A 346 1.09 -18.23 -2.63
N TYR A 347 0.26 -17.65 -1.77
CA TYR A 347 -0.54 -16.46 -2.08
C TYR A 347 -0.78 -15.65 -0.80
N ILE A 348 -0.60 -14.33 -0.85
CA ILE A 348 -0.94 -13.47 0.28
C ILE A 348 -2.43 -13.22 0.24
N THR A 349 -3.14 -13.57 1.32
CA THR A 349 -4.55 -13.21 1.47
C THR A 349 -4.63 -11.74 1.90
N LEU A 350 -4.81 -10.85 0.93
CA LEU A 350 -4.97 -9.41 1.18
C LEU A 350 -6.44 -8.97 1.32
N GLU A 351 -7.43 -9.87 1.19
CA GLU A 351 -8.84 -9.50 1.25
C GLU A 351 -9.56 -10.18 2.41
N PHE A 352 -10.44 -9.44 3.09
CA PHE A 352 -11.35 -9.98 4.11
C PHE A 352 -12.55 -10.72 3.48
N ILE A 353 -12.83 -10.52 2.18
CA ILE A 353 -14.08 -10.95 1.51
C ILE A 353 -13.77 -11.71 0.21
N SER A 354 -14.65 -12.65 -0.13
CA SER A 354 -14.69 -13.63 -1.24
C SER A 354 -14.33 -13.19 -2.68
N SER A 355 -13.92 -11.95 -2.97
CA SER A 355 -13.45 -11.55 -4.32
C SER A 355 -12.22 -12.33 -4.78
N ALA A 356 -11.50 -12.96 -3.84
CA ALA A 356 -10.52 -14.03 -4.09
C ALA A 356 -11.02 -15.16 -5.00
N ASN A 357 -12.33 -15.43 -5.11
CA ASN A 357 -12.84 -16.46 -6.03
C ASN A 357 -12.65 -16.07 -7.50
N THR A 358 -12.79 -14.79 -7.86
CA THR A 358 -12.55 -14.30 -9.22
C THR A 358 -11.06 -14.45 -9.59
N PHE A 359 -10.15 -14.19 -8.64
CA PHE A 359 -8.71 -14.44 -8.80
C PHE A 359 -8.35 -15.92 -8.81
N LYS A 360 -9.01 -16.72 -7.98
CA LYS A 360 -8.80 -18.17 -7.93
C LYS A 360 -9.10 -18.80 -9.29
N ASN A 361 -10.10 -18.26 -10.00
CA ASN A 361 -10.56 -18.71 -11.30
C ASN A 361 -9.82 -18.05 -12.48
N GLY A 362 -8.92 -17.09 -12.24
CA GLY A 362 -8.02 -16.52 -13.25
C GLY A 362 -8.64 -15.47 -14.17
N ASN A 363 -9.77 -14.84 -13.79
CA ASN A 363 -10.43 -13.82 -14.62
C ASN A 363 -10.00 -12.40 -14.21
N GLU A 364 -8.72 -12.07 -14.42
CA GLU A 364 -8.12 -10.80 -13.97
C GLU A 364 -8.81 -9.57 -14.60
N MET A 365 -9.17 -9.65 -15.88
CA MET A 365 -9.85 -8.55 -16.59
C MET A 365 -11.25 -8.26 -16.05
N GLU A 366 -11.98 -9.29 -15.62
CA GLU A 366 -13.30 -9.13 -15.02
C GLU A 366 -13.20 -8.33 -13.72
N TYR A 367 -12.16 -8.55 -12.93
CA TYR A 367 -11.96 -7.77 -11.70
C TYR A 367 -11.77 -6.29 -11.99
N PHE A 368 -10.90 -5.94 -12.94
CA PHE A 368 -10.66 -4.53 -13.29
C PHE A 368 -11.89 -3.88 -13.92
N ALA A 369 -12.61 -4.60 -14.78
CA ALA A 369 -13.89 -4.12 -15.30
C ALA A 369 -14.91 -3.87 -14.18
N ASN A 370 -14.95 -4.74 -13.16
CA ASN A 370 -15.80 -4.57 -11.98
C ASN A 370 -15.35 -3.37 -11.13
N TYR A 371 -14.05 -3.11 -11.00
CA TYR A 371 -13.54 -1.91 -10.33
C TYR A 371 -14.05 -0.64 -11.01
N PHE A 372 -13.87 -0.52 -12.34
CA PHE A 372 -14.34 0.65 -13.09
C PHE A 372 -15.85 0.78 -13.05
N THR A 373 -16.57 -0.34 -13.13
CA THR A 373 -18.03 -0.37 -13.01
C THR A 373 -18.48 0.18 -11.66
N ARG A 374 -17.87 -0.28 -10.55
CA ARG A 374 -18.18 0.22 -9.20
C ARG A 374 -17.90 1.71 -9.05
N VAL A 375 -16.74 2.18 -9.53
CA VAL A 375 -16.40 3.61 -9.48
C VAL A 375 -17.41 4.43 -10.26
N LYS A 376 -17.70 4.03 -11.51
CA LYS A 376 -18.66 4.71 -12.38
C LYS A 376 -20.07 4.72 -11.78
N ASP A 377 -20.58 3.56 -11.35
CA ASP A 377 -21.94 3.43 -10.80
C ASP A 377 -22.08 4.23 -9.51
N ASN A 378 -21.09 4.19 -8.60
CA ASN A 378 -21.10 5.02 -7.39
C ASN A 378 -21.05 6.51 -7.72
N THR A 379 -20.22 6.93 -8.68
CA THR A 379 -20.17 8.33 -9.11
C THR A 379 -21.50 8.78 -9.71
N VAL A 380 -22.13 7.98 -10.56
CA VAL A 380 -23.45 8.28 -11.12
C VAL A 380 -24.50 8.39 -10.02
N ASN A 381 -24.52 7.46 -9.07
CA ASN A 381 -25.44 7.50 -7.94
C ASN A 381 -25.27 8.78 -7.11
N LEU A 382 -24.04 9.21 -6.84
CA LEU A 382 -23.77 10.48 -6.15
C LEU A 382 -24.22 11.70 -6.97
N LEU A 383 -24.04 11.68 -8.29
CA LEU A 383 -24.51 12.77 -9.17
C LEU A 383 -26.04 12.85 -9.20
N LEU A 384 -26.74 11.71 -9.24
CA LEU A 384 -28.19 11.64 -9.22
C LEU A 384 -28.79 12.04 -7.87
N ALA A 385 -28.13 11.70 -6.77
CA ALA A 385 -28.57 12.07 -5.42
C ALA A 385 -28.40 13.57 -5.11
N ASN A 386 -27.61 14.30 -5.91
CA ASN A 386 -27.36 15.74 -5.75
C ASN A 386 -28.19 16.62 -6.70
N LYS A 387 -29.12 16.03 -7.45
CA LYS A 387 -30.17 16.74 -8.20
C LYS A 387 -31.42 16.82 -7.34
#